data_AF-W6PYK1-F1
#
_entry.id   AF-W6PYK1-F1
#
_cell.length_a   1.000
_cell.length_b   1.000
_cell.length_c   1.000
_cell.angle_alpha   90.00
_cell.angle_beta   90.00
_cell.angle_gamma   90.00
#
_symmetry.space_group_name_H-M   'P 1'
#
loop_
_entity.id
_entity.type
_entity.pdbx_description
1 polymer ?
#
loop_
_entity_poly.entity_id
_entity_poly.type
_entity_poly.pdbx_seq_one_letter_code
_entity_poly.pdbx_strand_id
1 'polypeptide(L)'
;MVYKQLNGKVPVPEVLGWTEDGDQVFIYMSLIGRETLEQIWGALNDEEREAVCKELNGMVKSWRSLEQPNQVLYVGGLNNQPLNEIFLFGHRDLAAHSTIDGEVSVVFTHDDLVPPNIILSPGPNPVVAAVIDWGQAGWYPTYWEYCKARRVRPNPEYFEDLEEEWRTRYLPTILDLVDDETVYHIWLWFVLPEGF
;
A
#
# COMPACT_ATOMS: atom_id res chain seq x y z
N MET A 1 -5.46 14.94 9.71
CA MET A 1 -5.92 13.91 8.74
C MET A 1 -4.93 13.89 7.60
N VAL A 2 -4.28 12.75 7.37
CA VAL A 2 -3.27 12.51 6.32
C VAL A 2 -3.71 13.03 4.96
N TYR A 3 -4.96 12.76 4.57
CA TYR A 3 -5.57 13.25 3.33
C TYR A 3 -5.39 14.76 3.07
N LYS A 4 -5.49 15.60 4.12
CA LYS A 4 -5.29 17.06 3.97
C LYS A 4 -3.83 17.41 3.68
N GLN A 5 -2.89 16.64 4.22
CA GLN A 5 -1.46 16.82 3.98
C GLN A 5 -1.04 16.36 2.57
N LEU A 6 -1.77 15.40 1.99
CA LEU A 6 -1.59 14.98 0.60
C LEU A 6 -2.06 16.02 -0.42
N ASN A 7 -2.82 17.05 0.01
CA ASN A 7 -3.21 18.21 -0.81
C ASN A 7 -3.76 17.85 -2.21
N GLY A 8 -4.62 16.83 -2.28
CA GLY A 8 -5.23 16.38 -3.53
C GLY A 8 -4.31 15.65 -4.51
N LYS A 9 -3.05 15.36 -4.12
CA LYS A 9 -2.10 14.59 -4.97
C LYS A 9 -2.45 13.12 -5.09
N VAL A 10 -3.29 12.61 -4.18
CA VAL A 10 -3.72 11.22 -4.15
C VAL A 10 -5.25 11.23 -4.12
N PRO A 11 -5.91 10.73 -5.19
CA PRO A 11 -7.34 10.65 -5.21
C PRO A 11 -7.78 9.53 -4.25
N VAL A 12 -8.72 9.85 -3.38
CA VAL A 12 -9.36 8.91 -2.45
C VAL A 12 -10.86 9.17 -2.48
N PRO A 13 -11.70 8.18 -2.15
CA PRO A 13 -13.13 8.40 -2.02
C PRO A 13 -13.46 9.49 -1.00
N GLU A 14 -14.44 10.34 -1.31
CA GLU A 14 -14.97 11.31 -0.34
C GLU A 14 -15.68 10.54 0.78
N VAL A 15 -15.26 10.77 2.03
CA VAL A 15 -15.95 10.19 3.20
C VAL A 15 -17.18 11.03 3.51
N LEU A 16 -18.35 10.44 3.30
CA LEU A 16 -19.67 11.05 3.53
C LEU A 16 -20.08 10.95 5.00
N GLY A 17 -19.56 9.96 5.73
CA GLY A 17 -19.82 9.75 7.14
C GLY A 17 -19.35 8.38 7.61
N TRP A 18 -19.52 8.10 8.89
CA TRP A 18 -19.27 6.78 9.47
C TRP A 18 -20.25 6.53 10.62
N THR A 19 -20.46 5.26 10.95
CA THR A 19 -21.27 4.84 12.09
C THR A 19 -20.71 3.56 12.71
N GLU A 20 -21.19 3.22 13.90
CA GLU A 20 -20.83 2.01 14.63
C GLU A 20 -22.11 1.21 14.90
N ASP A 21 -22.08 -0.09 14.63
CA ASP A 21 -23.11 -1.04 15.06
C ASP A 21 -22.41 -2.20 15.77
N GLY A 22 -22.52 -2.23 17.10
CA GLY A 22 -21.79 -3.18 17.93
C GLY A 22 -20.28 -2.98 17.87
N ASP A 23 -19.56 -4.00 17.40
CA ASP A 23 -18.11 -4.02 17.21
C ASP A 23 -17.68 -3.67 15.78
N GLN A 24 -18.62 -3.31 14.91
CA GLN A 24 -18.36 -3.00 13.50
C GLN A 24 -18.41 -1.50 13.25
N VAL A 25 -17.38 -1.02 12.55
CA VAL A 25 -17.31 0.36 12.05
C VAL A 25 -17.69 0.34 10.57
N PHE A 26 -18.64 1.20 10.19
CA PHE A 26 -19.05 1.39 8.81
C PHE A 26 -18.60 2.77 8.34
N ILE A 27 -17.95 2.81 7.17
CA ILE A 27 -17.57 4.06 6.51
C ILE A 27 -18.40 4.20 5.24
N TYR A 28 -19.14 5.30 5.15
CA TYR A 28 -19.86 5.68 3.94
C TYR A 28 -18.99 6.62 3.11
N MET A 29 -18.73 6.24 1.87
CA MET A 29 -17.88 7.02 0.97
C MET A 29 -18.47 7.13 -0.43
N SER A 30 -18.00 8.09 -1.22
CA SER A 30 -18.38 8.23 -2.63
C SER A 30 -18.03 6.94 -3.39
N LEU A 31 -18.96 6.45 -4.21
CA LEU A 31 -18.66 5.38 -5.13
C LEU A 31 -17.80 5.92 -6.28
N ILE A 32 -16.54 5.51 -6.32
CA ILE A 32 -15.65 5.73 -7.46
C ILE A 32 -15.88 4.58 -8.46
N GLY A 33 -15.47 4.75 -9.72
CA GLY A 33 -15.67 3.78 -10.81
C GLY A 33 -15.46 2.31 -10.42
N ARG A 34 -16.10 1.40 -11.17
CA ARG A 34 -16.19 -0.01 -10.75
C ARG A 34 -14.94 -0.85 -11.02
N GLU A 35 -14.07 -0.40 -11.92
CA GLU A 35 -12.98 -1.21 -12.44
C GLU A 35 -11.69 -0.94 -11.68
N THR A 36 -11.20 -1.97 -11.00
CA THR A 36 -9.90 -1.94 -10.36
C THR A 36 -8.79 -2.18 -11.38
N LEU A 37 -7.56 -1.80 -11.05
CA LEU A 37 -6.38 -2.14 -11.84
C LEU A 37 -6.30 -3.65 -12.06
N GLU A 38 -6.63 -4.42 -11.02
CA GLU A 38 -6.67 -5.89 -11.10
C GLU A 38 -7.56 -6.39 -12.25
N GLN A 39 -8.76 -5.84 -12.38
CA GLN A 39 -9.76 -6.32 -13.34
C GLN A 39 -9.44 -6.00 -14.79
N ILE A 40 -8.74 -4.88 -15.05
CA ILE A 40 -8.51 -4.39 -16.41
C ILE A 40 -7.05 -4.43 -16.86
N TRP A 41 -6.12 -4.87 -16.01
CA TRP A 41 -4.68 -4.94 -16.33
C TRP A 41 -4.40 -5.70 -17.64
N GLY A 42 -5.09 -6.82 -17.86
CA GLY A 42 -4.97 -7.62 -19.10
C GLY A 42 -5.49 -6.92 -20.36
N ALA A 43 -6.32 -5.89 -20.22
CA ALA A 43 -6.84 -5.10 -21.32
C ALA A 43 -5.99 -3.85 -21.63
N LEU A 44 -5.17 -3.39 -20.67
CA LEU A 44 -4.27 -2.26 -20.86
C LEU A 44 -3.11 -2.64 -21.79
N ASN A 45 -2.75 -1.72 -22.69
CA ASN A 45 -1.50 -1.84 -23.44
C ASN A 45 -0.29 -1.39 -22.60
N ASP A 46 0.92 -1.66 -23.09
CA ASP A 46 2.17 -1.34 -22.39
C ASP A 46 2.30 0.16 -22.03
N GLU A 47 1.90 1.07 -22.92
CA GLU A 47 1.98 2.52 -22.70
C GLU A 47 1.02 2.96 -21.58
N GLU A 48 -0.20 2.39 -21.55
CA GLU A 48 -1.19 2.65 -20.50
C GLU A 48 -0.71 2.11 -19.14
N ARG A 49 -0.15 0.90 -19.12
CA ARG A 49 0.44 0.29 -17.91
C ARG A 49 1.57 1.15 -17.34
N GLU A 50 2.48 1.61 -18.20
CA GLU A 50 3.59 2.48 -17.83
C GLU A 50 3.11 3.84 -17.31
N ALA A 51 2.08 4.43 -17.94
CA ALA A 51 1.48 5.68 -17.50
C ALA A 51 0.86 5.55 -16.09
N VAL A 52 0.05 4.51 -15.86
CA VAL A 52 -0.55 4.23 -14.55
C VAL A 52 0.52 4.02 -13.48
N CYS A 53 1.56 3.23 -13.76
CA CYS A 53 2.64 3.00 -12.80
C CYS A 53 3.41 4.28 -12.46
N LYS A 54 3.60 5.17 -13.44
CA LYS A 54 4.21 6.48 -13.23
C LYS A 54 3.35 7.39 -12.34
N GLU A 55 2.02 7.38 -12.51
CA GLU A 55 1.10 8.08 -11.61
C GLU A 55 1.21 7.53 -10.19
N LEU A 56 1.13 6.21 -10.02
CA LEU A 56 1.25 5.54 -8.72
C LEU A 56 2.58 5.87 -8.03
N ASN A 57 3.70 5.88 -8.76
CA ASN A 57 4.99 6.28 -8.21
C ASN A 57 4.99 7.73 -7.70
N GLY A 58 4.34 8.65 -8.42
CA GLY A 58 4.16 10.04 -7.99
C GLY A 58 3.32 10.15 -6.71
N MET A 59 2.28 9.33 -6.59
CA MET A 59 1.45 9.25 -5.40
C MET A 59 2.23 8.67 -4.21
N VAL A 60 2.97 7.58 -4.42
CA VAL A 60 3.89 6.98 -3.44
C VAL A 60 4.85 8.02 -2.86
N LYS A 61 5.52 8.76 -3.75
CA LYS A 61 6.43 9.84 -3.33
C LYS A 61 5.72 10.93 -2.52
N SER A 62 4.44 11.18 -2.79
CA SER A 62 3.66 12.21 -2.10
C SER A 62 3.29 11.80 -0.67
N TRP A 63 2.92 10.54 -0.43
CA TRP A 63 2.66 10.10 0.95
C TRP A 63 3.95 9.78 1.71
N ARG A 64 5.02 9.32 1.03
CA ARG A 64 6.33 9.14 1.65
C ARG A 64 7.00 10.46 2.07
N SER A 65 6.57 11.60 1.51
CA SER A 65 7.07 12.93 1.93
C SER A 65 6.38 13.48 3.18
N LEU A 66 5.44 12.74 3.78
CA LEU A 66 4.83 13.15 5.03
C LEU A 66 5.83 13.01 6.18
N GLU A 67 5.78 13.93 7.13
CA GLU A 67 6.65 13.93 8.30
C GLU A 67 5.89 13.52 9.57
N GLN A 68 6.59 12.83 10.47
CA GLN A 68 6.02 12.47 11.77
C GLN A 68 5.82 13.75 12.61
N PRO A 69 4.68 13.89 13.31
CA PRO A 69 4.32 15.13 13.99
C PRO A 69 5.24 15.47 15.19
N ASN A 70 5.89 14.47 15.78
CA ASN A 70 6.79 14.63 16.91
C ASN A 70 8.15 14.08 16.46
N GLN A 71 9.23 14.82 16.65
CA GLN A 71 10.60 14.49 16.21
C GLN A 71 11.18 13.15 16.74
N VAL A 72 10.38 12.35 17.44
CA VAL A 72 10.69 10.98 17.84
C VAL A 72 10.22 10.05 16.72
N LEU A 73 11.18 9.46 16.03
CA LEU A 73 10.94 8.43 15.02
C LEU A 73 10.27 7.21 15.67
N TYR A 74 9.10 6.81 15.18
CA TYR A 74 8.44 5.58 15.58
C TYR A 74 7.94 4.78 14.39
N VAL A 75 7.86 3.46 14.56
CA VAL A 75 7.13 2.54 13.69
C VAL A 75 5.75 2.32 14.32
N GLY A 76 4.68 2.61 13.58
CA GLY A 76 3.33 2.60 14.14
C GLY A 76 2.28 3.29 13.27
N GLY A 77 1.01 3.08 13.60
CA GLY A 77 -0.10 3.81 13.01
C GLY A 77 -0.10 5.29 13.40
N LEU A 78 -0.99 6.06 12.79
CA LEU A 78 -1.14 7.48 13.09
C LEU A 78 -1.34 7.75 14.59
N ASN A 79 -0.78 8.84 15.10
CA ASN A 79 -0.84 9.23 16.51
C ASN A 79 -0.27 8.17 17.47
N ASN A 80 0.84 7.53 17.08
CA ASN A 80 1.55 6.55 17.90
C ASN A 80 0.67 5.34 18.29
N GLN A 81 -0.29 4.99 17.44
CA GLN A 81 -1.09 3.78 17.60
C GLN A 81 -0.30 2.55 17.13
N PRO A 82 -0.62 1.34 17.60
CA PRO A 82 -0.05 0.11 17.05
C PRO A 82 -0.31 -0.01 15.54
N LEU A 83 0.57 -0.73 14.84
CA LEU A 83 0.32 -1.09 13.45
C LEU A 83 -0.92 -1.97 13.33
N ASN A 84 -1.75 -1.69 12.33
CA ASN A 84 -2.87 -2.55 11.94
C ASN A 84 -2.44 -3.49 10.80
N GLU A 85 -1.34 -4.21 11.02
CA GLU A 85 -0.70 -5.06 10.02
C GLU A 85 -1.17 -6.52 10.21
N ILE A 86 -1.82 -7.06 9.17
CA ILE A 86 -2.35 -8.42 9.16
C ILE A 86 -1.27 -9.48 9.39
N PHE A 87 -0.05 -9.28 8.89
CA PHE A 87 1.06 -10.21 9.10
C PHE A 87 1.58 -10.22 10.54
N LEU A 88 1.29 -9.17 11.33
CA LEU A 88 1.71 -9.04 12.72
C LEU A 88 0.60 -9.40 13.71
N PHE A 89 -0.59 -9.82 13.24
CA PHE A 89 -1.74 -10.07 14.12
C PHE A 89 -1.46 -11.13 15.19
N GLY A 90 -0.64 -12.15 14.87
CA GLY A 90 -0.17 -13.18 15.82
C GLY A 90 1.09 -12.81 16.62
N HIS A 91 1.70 -11.66 16.33
CA HIS A 91 3.01 -11.23 16.85
C HIS A 91 2.98 -9.79 17.36
N ARG A 92 1.92 -9.40 18.08
CA ARG A 92 1.76 -8.03 18.62
C ARG A 92 2.93 -7.58 19.49
N ASP A 93 3.66 -8.51 20.09
CA ASP A 93 4.86 -8.25 20.88
C ASP A 93 6.03 -7.71 20.03
N LEU A 94 6.06 -8.01 18.72
CA LEU A 94 7.04 -7.50 17.75
C LEU A 94 6.66 -6.13 17.17
N ALA A 95 5.39 -5.72 17.30
CA ALA A 95 4.91 -4.41 16.88
C ALA A 95 5.23 -3.30 17.91
N ALA A 96 5.79 -3.66 19.07
CA ALA A 96 6.10 -2.71 20.14
C ALA A 96 7.52 -2.13 19.97
N HIS A 97 7.59 -0.85 19.55
CA HIS A 97 8.74 0.04 19.72
C HIS A 97 10.11 -0.56 19.33
N SER A 98 10.20 -1.12 18.13
CA SER A 98 11.49 -1.40 17.52
C SER A 98 12.14 -0.06 17.16
N THR A 99 13.01 0.46 18.02
CA THR A 99 14.01 1.45 17.60
C THR A 99 14.84 0.77 16.52
N ILE A 100 14.55 1.09 15.25
CA ILE A 100 15.40 0.67 14.15
C ILE A 100 16.75 1.32 14.40
N ASP A 101 17.81 0.52 14.46
CA ASP A 101 19.17 1.02 14.37
C ASP A 101 19.23 1.96 13.15
N GLY A 102 19.85 3.14 13.30
CA GLY A 102 19.61 4.33 12.45
C GLY A 102 19.92 4.23 10.95
N GLU A 103 20.07 3.02 10.40
CA GLU A 103 20.32 2.74 8.99
C GLU A 103 19.04 2.71 8.12
N VAL A 104 17.87 2.34 8.66
CA VAL A 104 16.64 2.26 7.86
C VAL A 104 15.69 3.41 8.17
N SER A 105 15.37 4.21 7.16
CA SER A 105 14.40 5.29 7.27
C SER A 105 12.98 4.78 7.47
N VAL A 106 12.21 5.48 8.31
CA VAL A 106 10.78 5.25 8.49
C VAL A 106 10.01 6.29 7.68
N VAL A 107 9.06 5.81 6.87
CA VAL A 107 8.21 6.65 6.01
C VAL A 107 6.75 6.29 6.21
N PHE A 108 5.84 7.20 5.85
CA PHE A 108 4.44 6.85 5.78
C PHE A 108 4.19 5.96 4.55
N THR A 109 3.44 4.89 4.72
CA THR A 109 3.10 3.91 3.67
C THR A 109 1.59 3.70 3.60
N HIS A 110 1.10 3.30 2.42
CA HIS A 110 -0.25 2.75 2.27
C HIS A 110 -0.35 1.39 2.96
N ASP A 111 0.73 0.60 2.87
CA ASP A 111 0.89 -0.74 3.42
C ASP A 111 -0.05 -1.81 2.84
N ASP A 112 -0.92 -1.46 1.89
CA ASP A 112 -1.74 -2.43 1.16
C ASP A 112 -1.91 -2.05 -0.32
N LEU A 113 -0.83 -1.54 -0.93
CA LEU A 113 -0.85 -1.04 -2.30
C LEU A 113 -0.77 -2.20 -3.30
N VAL A 114 -1.92 -2.78 -3.61
CA VAL A 114 -2.09 -3.90 -4.54
C VAL A 114 -3.08 -3.55 -5.65
N PRO A 115 -3.05 -4.23 -6.82
CA PRO A 115 -3.96 -3.97 -7.93
C PRO A 115 -5.47 -3.84 -7.58
N PRO A 116 -6.06 -4.64 -6.66
CA PRO A 116 -7.47 -4.47 -6.31
C PRO A 116 -7.77 -3.17 -5.54
N ASN A 117 -6.77 -2.54 -4.92
CA ASN A 117 -6.91 -1.31 -4.14
C ASN A 117 -6.70 -0.03 -4.99
N ILE A 118 -6.55 -0.19 -6.31
CA ILE A 118 -6.34 0.91 -7.26
C ILE A 118 -7.51 0.92 -8.22
N ILE A 119 -8.26 2.03 -8.27
CA ILE A 119 -9.39 2.20 -9.20
C ILE A 119 -8.95 3.10 -10.35
N LEU A 120 -9.29 2.71 -11.58
CA LEU A 120 -8.97 3.46 -12.79
C LEU A 120 -10.19 4.22 -13.33
N SER A 121 -9.93 5.32 -14.04
CA SER A 121 -10.97 6.04 -14.78
C SER A 121 -11.45 5.22 -15.97
N PRO A 122 -12.75 5.26 -16.34
CA PRO A 122 -13.23 4.52 -17.49
C PRO A 122 -12.74 5.12 -18.82
N GLY A 123 -12.60 4.27 -19.83
CA GLY A 123 -12.28 4.68 -21.21
C GLY A 123 -10.79 4.60 -21.56
N PRO A 124 -10.41 5.09 -22.75
CA PRO A 124 -9.04 5.00 -23.25
C PRO A 124 -8.09 5.92 -22.49
N ASN A 125 -6.85 5.49 -22.28
CA ASN A 125 -5.84 6.19 -21.47
C ASN A 125 -6.33 6.40 -20.02
N PRO A 126 -6.64 5.30 -19.30
CA PRO A 126 -7.14 5.39 -17.94
C PRO A 126 -6.09 6.00 -17.01
N VAL A 127 -6.55 6.86 -16.09
CA VAL A 127 -5.75 7.45 -15.01
C VAL A 127 -6.19 6.88 -13.67
N VAL A 128 -5.38 7.04 -12.62
CA VAL A 128 -5.76 6.59 -11.27
C VAL A 128 -6.90 7.46 -10.75
N ALA A 129 -8.09 6.88 -10.62
CA ALA A 129 -9.29 7.55 -10.15
C ALA A 129 -9.45 7.50 -8.62
N ALA A 130 -8.92 6.46 -7.97
CA ALA A 130 -8.80 6.39 -6.51
C ALA A 130 -7.79 5.34 -6.06
N VAL A 131 -7.17 5.59 -4.90
CA VAL A 131 -6.48 4.58 -4.08
C VAL A 131 -7.32 4.34 -2.83
N ILE A 132 -7.69 3.09 -2.58
CA ILE A 132 -8.59 2.68 -1.49
C ILE A 132 -7.89 1.73 -0.51
N ASP A 133 -8.58 1.41 0.58
CA ASP A 133 -8.13 0.47 1.61
C ASP A 133 -6.87 0.89 2.40
N TRP A 134 -6.92 2.12 2.94
CA TRP A 134 -5.88 2.70 3.80
C TRP A 134 -5.89 2.13 5.22
N GLY A 135 -6.58 1.01 5.47
CA GLY A 135 -6.80 0.47 6.82
C GLY A 135 -5.52 0.02 7.53
N GLN A 136 -4.46 -0.27 6.77
CA GLN A 136 -3.16 -0.71 7.26
C GLN A 136 -2.09 0.40 7.21
N ALA A 137 -2.45 1.59 6.70
CA ALA A 137 -1.52 2.70 6.49
C ALA A 137 -0.90 3.20 7.80
N GLY A 138 0.38 3.54 7.75
CA GLY A 138 1.15 3.90 8.95
C GLY A 138 2.59 4.26 8.65
N TRP A 139 3.40 4.35 9.70
CA TRP A 139 4.83 4.60 9.63
C TRP A 139 5.59 3.28 9.69
N TYR A 140 6.23 2.92 8.58
CA TYR A 140 6.94 1.65 8.41
C TYR A 140 8.37 1.87 7.91
N PRO A 141 9.28 0.90 8.11
CA PRO A 141 10.56 0.88 7.38
C PRO A 141 10.34 1.00 5.87
N THR A 142 11.18 1.76 5.16
CA THR A 142 11.03 2.02 3.71
C THR A 142 10.89 0.77 2.84
N TYR A 143 11.51 -0.34 3.22
CA TYR A 143 11.44 -1.59 2.47
C TYR A 143 10.10 -2.33 2.60
N TRP A 144 9.32 -2.03 3.63
CA TRP A 144 8.18 -2.86 4.05
C TRP A 144 7.09 -2.94 2.97
N GLU A 145 6.71 -1.78 2.42
CA GLU A 145 5.63 -1.66 1.44
C GLU A 145 5.94 -2.44 0.16
N TYR A 146 7.19 -2.45 -0.30
CA TYR A 146 7.61 -3.28 -1.45
C TYR A 146 7.52 -4.77 -1.13
N CYS A 147 8.02 -5.18 0.05
CA CYS A 147 8.00 -6.59 0.45
C CYS A 147 6.57 -7.13 0.51
N LYS A 148 5.66 -6.36 1.11
CA LYS A 148 4.24 -6.72 1.21
C LYS A 148 3.56 -6.75 -0.16
N ALA A 149 3.71 -5.71 -0.97
CA ALA A 149 3.12 -5.65 -2.30
C ALA A 149 3.65 -6.76 -3.24
N ARG A 150 4.90 -7.19 -3.08
CA ARG A 150 5.47 -8.36 -3.79
C ARG A 150 4.87 -9.68 -3.29
N ARG A 151 4.51 -9.77 -2.02
CA ARG A 151 4.04 -11.00 -1.36
C ARG A 151 2.54 -11.25 -1.56
N VAL A 152 1.73 -10.20 -1.55
CA VAL A 152 0.28 -10.31 -1.73
C VAL A 152 -0.01 -10.62 -3.19
N ARG A 153 -0.64 -11.77 -3.43
CA ARG A 153 -0.99 -12.20 -4.79
C ARG A 153 -2.33 -11.60 -5.21
N PRO A 154 -2.43 -11.00 -6.40
CA PRO A 154 -3.70 -10.65 -7.01
C PRO A 154 -4.55 -11.90 -7.27
N ASN A 155 -5.84 -11.71 -7.54
CA ASN A 155 -6.75 -12.78 -7.91
C ASN A 155 -6.29 -13.45 -9.22
N PRO A 156 -6.01 -14.77 -9.21
CA PRO A 156 -5.54 -15.47 -10.41
C PRO A 156 -6.52 -15.38 -11.58
N GLU A 157 -7.83 -15.22 -11.33
CA GLU A 157 -8.84 -15.04 -12.40
C GLU A 157 -8.50 -13.89 -13.35
N TYR A 158 -7.85 -12.84 -12.87
CA TYR A 158 -7.46 -11.67 -13.67
C TYR A 158 -5.96 -11.58 -13.94
N PHE A 159 -5.13 -12.26 -13.13
CA PHE A 159 -3.68 -12.01 -13.06
C PHE A 159 -2.79 -13.24 -13.21
N GLU A 160 -3.30 -14.47 -13.39
CA GLU A 160 -2.47 -15.69 -13.37
C GLU A 160 -1.24 -15.61 -14.29
N ASP A 161 -1.42 -15.25 -15.56
CA ASP A 161 -0.32 -15.09 -16.53
C ASP A 161 0.40 -13.73 -16.46
N LEU A 162 -0.13 -12.80 -15.66
CA LEU A 162 0.36 -11.41 -15.57
C LEU A 162 1.04 -11.09 -14.23
N GLU A 163 0.98 -12.00 -13.25
CA GLU A 163 1.56 -11.82 -11.91
C GLU A 163 3.08 -11.62 -12.00
N GLU A 164 3.77 -12.45 -12.78
CA GLU A 164 5.22 -12.37 -12.95
C GLU A 164 5.61 -11.05 -13.62
N GLU A 165 4.88 -10.64 -14.66
CA GLU A 165 5.09 -9.38 -15.36
C GLU A 165 4.89 -8.20 -14.40
N TRP A 166 3.76 -8.14 -13.70
CA TRP A 166 3.47 -7.12 -12.70
C TRP A 166 4.60 -7.03 -11.68
N ARG A 167 5.00 -8.15 -11.10
CA ARG A 167 5.99 -8.23 -10.03
C ARG A 167 7.38 -7.80 -10.48
N THR A 168 7.80 -8.19 -11.69
CA THR A 168 9.19 -7.98 -12.14
C THR A 168 9.38 -6.73 -12.98
N ARG A 169 8.36 -6.31 -13.73
CA ARG A 169 8.43 -5.15 -14.64
C ARG A 169 7.84 -3.88 -14.03
N TYR A 170 6.69 -3.97 -13.38
CA TYR A 170 5.89 -2.79 -13.04
C TYR A 170 5.98 -2.39 -11.57
N LEU A 171 5.88 -3.34 -10.64
CA LEU A 171 5.99 -3.08 -9.21
C LEU A 171 7.27 -2.31 -8.83
N PRO A 172 8.47 -2.64 -9.37
CA PRO A 172 9.71 -1.90 -9.09
C PRO A 172 9.72 -0.46 -9.64
N THR A 173 8.80 -0.10 -10.53
CA THR A 173 8.65 1.28 -11.02
C THR A 173 7.76 2.12 -10.11
N ILE A 174 6.93 1.47 -9.28
CA ILE A 174 6.02 2.10 -8.33
C ILE A 174 6.70 2.25 -6.97
N LEU A 175 7.28 1.16 -6.46
CA LEU A 175 7.91 1.04 -5.14
C LEU A 175 9.40 0.70 -5.29
N ASP A 176 10.21 1.14 -4.32
CA ASP A 176 11.65 0.89 -4.34
C ASP A 176 11.94 -0.60 -4.20
N LEU A 177 12.60 -1.17 -5.21
CA LEU A 177 13.08 -2.54 -5.21
C LEU A 177 14.03 -2.78 -4.03
N VAL A 178 13.88 -3.93 -3.38
CA VAL A 178 14.73 -4.35 -2.27
C VAL A 178 15.58 -5.54 -2.66
N ASP A 179 16.71 -5.70 -1.98
CA ASP A 179 17.57 -6.87 -2.16
C ASP A 179 16.93 -8.13 -1.56
N ASP A 180 17.04 -9.25 -2.27
CA ASP A 180 16.35 -10.48 -1.89
C ASP A 180 16.98 -11.12 -0.65
N GLU A 181 18.31 -11.17 -0.58
CA GLU A 181 19.03 -11.87 0.49
C GLU A 181 19.05 -11.09 1.80
N THR A 182 19.26 -9.78 1.70
CA THR A 182 19.48 -8.90 2.85
C THR A 182 18.21 -8.22 3.35
N VAL A 183 17.13 -8.20 2.56
CA VAL A 183 15.88 -7.54 2.94
C VAL A 183 14.68 -8.46 2.79
N TYR A 184 14.33 -8.88 1.57
CA TYR A 184 13.05 -9.56 1.33
C TYR A 184 12.94 -10.91 2.04
N HIS A 185 13.97 -11.77 1.96
CA HIS A 185 13.95 -13.06 2.64
C HIS A 185 13.94 -12.89 4.15
N ILE A 186 14.72 -11.96 4.71
CA ILE A 186 14.72 -11.67 6.16
C ILE A 186 13.34 -11.18 6.59
N TRP A 187 12.72 -10.28 5.81
CA TRP A 187 11.36 -9.83 6.06
C TRP A 187 10.36 -10.99 6.02
N LEU A 188 10.45 -11.89 5.03
CA LEU A 188 9.61 -13.09 4.96
C LEU A 188 9.75 -13.98 6.20
N TRP A 189 10.98 -14.24 6.65
CA TRP A 189 11.24 -14.99 7.88
C TRP A 189 10.65 -14.29 9.12
N PHE A 190 10.65 -12.96 9.12
CA PHE A 190 10.08 -12.18 10.21
C PHE A 190 8.54 -12.22 10.22
N VAL A 191 7.90 -12.12 9.06
CA VAL A 191 6.43 -12.06 8.95
C VAL A 191 5.72 -13.41 8.84
N LEU A 192 6.44 -14.48 8.49
CA LEU A 192 5.92 -15.84 8.42
C LEU A 192 6.55 -16.68 9.54
N PRO A 193 5.79 -17.09 10.57
CA PRO A 193 6.29 -18.06 11.53
C PRO A 193 6.59 -19.38 10.79
N GLU A 194 7.63 -20.10 11.23
CA GLU A 194 8.04 -21.39 10.64
C GLU A 194 6.83 -22.33 10.50
N GLY A 195 6.42 -22.65 9.27
CA GLY A 195 5.45 -23.72 9.00
C GLY A 195 4.27 -23.43 8.08
N PHE A 196 4.48 -22.73 6.94
CA PHE A 196 3.57 -22.83 5.79
C PHE A 196 4.27 -23.54 4.62
#